data_AF-A0A6M3IQ04-F1
#
_entry.id   AF-A0A6M3IQ04-F1
#
_cell.length_a   1.000
_cell.length_b   1.000
_cell.length_c   1.000
_cell.angle_alpha   90.00
_cell.angle_beta   90.00
_cell.angle_gamma   90.00
#
_symmetry.space_group_name_H-M   'P 1'
#
loop_
_entity.id
_entity.type
_entity.pdbx_description
1 polymer ?
#
loop_
_entity_poly.entity_id
_entity_poly.type
_entity_poly.pdbx_seq_one_letter_code
_entity_poly.pdbx_strand_id
1 'polypeptide(L)'
;MIEWADILKRSGFKDPQALLQDRYLSKGLSMGEIALEFRVTLPTIRNYLKRLGVPTRGRGGDNSSKAVDISLEEYRSMTYAQLAEKYGVSEWMVWSRTRGFPPKRGGGKVTP
;
A
#
# COMPACT_ATOMS: atom_id res chain seq x y z
N MET A 1 1.45 10.98 25.83
CA MET A 1 1.68 12.19 25.04
C MET A 1 3.08 12.06 24.44
N ILE A 2 3.33 12.47 23.18
CA ILE A 2 4.69 12.38 22.62
C ILE A 2 5.51 13.53 23.21
N GLU A 3 6.61 13.19 23.87
CA GLU A 3 7.60 14.15 24.33
C GLU A 3 8.53 14.54 23.17
N TRP A 4 8.05 15.41 22.29
CA TRP A 4 8.80 15.86 21.12
C TRP A 4 10.13 16.51 21.49
N ALA A 5 10.24 17.11 22.68
CA ALA A 5 11.45 17.79 23.12
C ALA A 5 12.69 16.88 23.17
N ASP A 6 12.55 15.62 23.62
CA ASP A 6 13.67 14.67 23.66
C ASP A 6 14.01 14.15 22.27
N ILE A 7 12.99 13.84 21.46
CA ILE A 7 13.15 13.37 20.08
C ILE A 7 13.84 14.43 19.22
N LEU A 8 13.46 15.70 19.37
CA LEU A 8 14.09 16.82 18.65
C LEU A 8 15.55 17.03 19.06
N LYS A 9 15.86 16.94 20.36
CA LYS A 9 17.25 17.01 20.86
C LYS A 9 18.14 15.92 20.27
N ARG A 10 17.64 14.69 20.17
CA ARG A 10 18.40 13.55 19.62
C ARG A 10 18.52 13.57 18.10
N SER A 11 17.56 14.18 17.42
CA SER A 11 17.51 14.20 15.95
C SER A 11 18.16 15.43 15.32
N GLY A 12 18.36 16.51 16.10
CA GLY A 12 18.97 17.76 15.62
C GLY A 12 18.01 18.67 14.84
N PHE A 13 16.70 18.38 14.87
CA PHE A 13 15.69 19.21 14.20
C PHE A 13 15.13 20.28 15.14
N LYS A 14 14.76 21.43 14.55
CA LYS A 14 14.23 22.58 15.29
C LYS A 14 12.77 22.41 15.69
N ASP A 15 12.00 21.63 14.94
CA ASP A 15 10.58 21.43 15.15
C ASP A 15 10.11 20.03 14.66
N PRO A 16 8.98 19.50 15.17
CA PRO A 16 8.47 18.19 14.81
C PRO A 16 8.09 18.06 13.33
N GLN A 17 7.76 19.18 12.67
CA GLN A 17 7.37 19.19 11.27
C GLN A 17 8.56 18.90 10.37
N ALA A 18 9.67 19.60 10.56
CA ALA A 18 10.89 19.37 9.81
C ALA A 18 11.39 17.93 9.97
N LEU A 19 11.33 17.38 11.19
CA LEU A 19 11.69 15.99 11.45
C LEU A 19 10.78 14.99 10.73
N LEU A 20 9.46 15.15 10.86
CA LEU A 20 8.49 14.25 10.23
C LEU A 20 8.54 14.35 8.70
N GLN A 21 8.75 15.55 8.17
CA GLN A 21 8.88 15.79 6.74
C GLN A 21 10.16 15.15 6.17
N ASP A 22 11.29 15.24 6.87
CA ASP A 22 12.52 14.55 6.48
C ASP A 22 12.33 13.03 6.46
N ARG A 23 11.77 12.46 7.54
CA ARG A 23 11.52 11.02 7.63
C ARG A 23 10.55 10.53 6.56
N TYR A 24 9.48 11.29 6.32
CA TYR A 24 8.40 10.89 5.41
C TYR A 24 8.68 11.18 3.95
N LEU A 25 9.36 12.28 3.61
CA LEU A 25 9.64 12.68 2.23
C LEU A 25 11.07 12.33 1.82
N SER A 26 12.07 12.76 2.59
CA SER A 26 13.49 12.56 2.22
C SER A 26 13.91 11.09 2.36
N LYS A 27 13.58 10.45 3.49
CA LYS A 27 13.92 9.04 3.74
C LYS A 27 12.89 8.06 3.18
N GLY A 28 11.76 8.56 2.70
CA GLY A 28 10.74 7.73 2.08
C GLY A 28 10.00 6.79 3.04
N LEU A 29 10.19 6.90 4.36
CA LEU A 29 9.60 5.99 5.35
C LEU A 29 8.07 6.07 5.36
N SER A 30 7.43 4.93 5.61
CA SER A 30 6.00 4.83 5.85
C SER A 30 5.62 5.40 7.23
N MET A 31 4.36 5.80 7.40
CA MET A 31 3.87 6.25 8.71
C MET A 31 4.01 5.18 9.80
N GLY A 32 3.98 3.89 9.43
CA GLY A 32 4.14 2.78 10.35
C GLY A 32 5.58 2.64 10.83
N GLU A 33 6.56 2.78 9.93
CA GLU A 33 7.99 2.79 10.29
C GLU A 33 8.34 3.98 11.17
N ILE A 34 7.83 5.16 10.83
CA ILE A 34 7.99 6.38 11.65
C ILE A 34 7.36 6.19 13.04
N ALA A 35 6.18 5.55 13.10
CA ALA A 35 5.52 5.25 14.36
C ALA A 35 6.32 4.27 15.22
N LEU A 36 6.94 3.25 14.62
CA LEU A 36 7.83 2.32 15.31
C LEU A 36 9.11 3.02 15.80
N GLU A 37 9.73 3.86 14.98
CA GLU A 37 10.93 4.64 15.34
C GLU A 37 10.68 5.49 16.59
N PHE A 38 9.53 6.15 16.66
CA PHE A 38 9.15 7.01 17.78
C PHE A 38 8.35 6.31 18.88
N ARG A 39 8.13 4.98 18.77
CA ARG A 39 7.33 4.17 19.72
C ARG A 39 5.94 4.71 19.98
N VAL A 40 5.27 5.15 18.92
CA VAL A 40 3.93 5.73 18.97
C VAL A 40 3.00 4.97 18.04
N THR A 41 1.71 5.30 18.10
CA THR A 41 0.73 4.65 17.24
C THR A 41 0.67 5.35 15.88
N LEU A 42 0.38 4.59 14.83
CA LEU A 42 0.19 5.10 13.47
C LEU A 42 -0.90 6.21 13.38
N PRO A 43 -2.05 6.09 14.07
CA PRO A 43 -3.02 7.18 14.17
C PRO A 43 -2.43 8.47 14.75
N THR A 44 -1.49 8.38 15.69
CA THR A 44 -0.82 9.55 16.26
C THR A 44 0.01 10.25 15.20
N ILE A 45 0.88 9.53 14.48
CA ILE A 45 1.68 10.11 13.37
C ILE A 45 0.77 10.71 12.30
N ARG A 46 -0.30 10.01 11.90
CA ARG A 46 -1.27 10.53 10.93
C ARG A 46 -1.91 11.84 11.39
N ASN A 47 -2.33 11.91 12.64
CA ASN A 47 -2.92 13.13 13.20
C ASN A 47 -1.90 14.28 13.23
N TYR A 48 -0.65 14.01 13.57
CA TYR A 48 0.42 15.01 13.52
C TYR A 48 0.69 15.50 12.10
N LEU A 49 0.91 14.59 11.13
CA LEU A 49 1.11 14.96 9.73
C LEU A 49 -0.05 15.82 9.19
N LYS A 50 -1.29 15.45 9.53
CA LYS A 50 -2.49 16.23 9.16
C LYS A 50 -2.51 17.62 9.81
N ARG A 51 -2.21 17.72 11.12
CA ARG A 51 -2.16 19.01 11.83
C ARG A 51 -1.06 19.92 11.31
N LEU A 52 0.05 19.35 10.85
CA LEU A 52 1.20 20.06 10.31
C LEU A 52 1.09 20.34 8.80
N GLY A 53 -0.03 19.95 8.17
CA GLY A 53 -0.27 20.19 6.74
C GLY A 53 0.63 19.37 5.80
N VAL A 54 1.28 18.31 6.28
CA VAL A 54 2.12 17.46 5.43
C VAL A 54 1.23 16.59 4.56
N PRO A 55 1.32 16.68 3.21
CA PRO A 55 0.52 15.87 2.32
C PRO A 55 0.86 14.39 2.50
N THR A 56 -0.13 13.62 2.94
CA THR A 56 0.01 12.19 3.13
C THR A 56 -0.15 11.49 1.79
N ARG A 57 0.78 10.59 1.44
CA ARG A 57 0.59 9.61 0.36
C ARG A 57 -0.73 8.89 0.64
N GLY A 58 -1.65 8.92 -0.32
CA GLY A 58 -3.00 8.38 -0.16
C GLY A 58 -2.99 6.93 0.30
N ARG A 59 -4.08 6.50 0.95
CA ARG A 59 -4.35 5.07 1.19
C ARG A 59 -4.66 4.39 -0.14
N GLY A 60 -3.62 4.16 -0.90
CA GLY A 60 -3.65 3.51 -2.18
C GLY A 60 -2.21 3.21 -2.46
N GLY A 61 -1.70 2.14 -1.83
CA GLY A 61 -0.56 1.48 -2.44
C GLY A 61 -1.00 1.21 -3.87
N ASP A 62 -0.24 1.74 -4.83
CA ASP A 62 -0.45 1.54 -6.24
C ASP A 62 -0.29 0.04 -6.55
N ASN A 63 -1.30 -0.76 -6.22
CA ASN A 63 -1.53 -2.05 -6.87
C ASN A 63 -1.79 -1.84 -8.37
N SER A 64 -2.04 -0.59 -8.79
CA SER A 64 -2.02 -0.09 -10.17
C SER A 64 -0.66 -0.21 -10.86
N SER A 65 0.45 -0.36 -10.13
CA SER A 65 1.81 -0.49 -10.72
C SER A 65 1.97 -1.76 -11.56
N LYS A 66 1.10 -2.76 -11.38
CA LYS A 66 0.91 -3.86 -12.32
C LYS A 66 -0.38 -3.62 -13.10
N ALA A 67 -0.27 -2.83 -14.17
CA ALA A 67 -1.32 -2.75 -15.17
C ALA A 67 -1.47 -4.13 -15.84
N VAL A 68 -2.32 -4.98 -15.26
CA VAL A 68 -2.67 -6.27 -15.86
C VAL A 68 -3.87 -6.03 -16.77
N ASP A 69 -3.66 -6.26 -18.06
CA ASP A 69 -4.73 -6.36 -19.04
C ASP A 69 -4.93 -7.84 -19.37
N ILE A 70 -6.06 -8.39 -18.90
CA ILE A 70 -6.38 -9.81 -19.09
C ILE A 70 -7.32 -9.88 -20.28
N SER A 71 -6.91 -10.52 -21.36
CA SER A 71 -7.80 -10.72 -22.51
C SER A 71 -8.90 -11.75 -22.19
N LEU A 72 -10.01 -11.67 -22.92
CA LEU A 72 -11.12 -12.62 -22.77
C LEU A 72 -10.70 -14.07 -23.09
N GLU A 73 -9.74 -14.26 -23.99
CA GLU A 73 -9.20 -15.56 -24.37
C GLU A 73 -8.39 -16.20 -23.25
N GLU A 74 -7.53 -15.42 -22.61
CA GLU A 74 -6.74 -15.86 -21.44
C GLU A 74 -7.65 -16.15 -20.25
N TYR A 75 -8.64 -15.28 -20.01
CA TYR A 75 -9.65 -15.52 -18.99
C TYR A 75 -10.37 -16.86 -19.19
N ARG A 76 -10.69 -17.23 -20.44
CA ARG A 76 -11.36 -18.50 -20.75
C ARG A 76 -10.45 -19.72 -20.66
N SER A 77 -9.16 -19.56 -20.96
CA SER A 77 -8.22 -20.67 -21.09
C SER A 77 -7.50 -21.03 -19.78
N MET A 78 -7.37 -20.09 -18.85
CA MET A 78 -6.60 -20.26 -17.61
C MET A 78 -7.47 -20.13 -16.37
N THR A 79 -7.05 -20.67 -15.23
CA THR A 79 -7.66 -20.41 -13.92
C THR A 79 -7.23 -19.05 -13.36
N TYR A 80 -7.88 -18.57 -12.30
CA TYR A 80 -7.44 -17.33 -11.63
C TYR A 80 -6.03 -17.46 -11.03
N ALA A 81 -5.68 -18.64 -10.50
CA ALA A 81 -4.35 -18.94 -9.99
C ALA A 81 -3.29 -18.85 -11.09
N GLN A 82 -3.56 -19.42 -12.27
CA GLN A 82 -2.62 -19.38 -13.40
C GLN A 82 -2.44 -17.96 -13.95
N LEU A 83 -3.50 -17.16 -14.00
CA LEU A 83 -3.41 -15.74 -14.38
C LEU A 83 -2.64 -14.93 -13.34
N ALA A 84 -2.86 -15.21 -12.05
CA ALA A 84 -2.17 -14.58 -10.94
C ALA A 84 -0.66 -14.85 -11.02
N GLU A 85 -0.26 -16.09 -11.25
CA GLU A 85 1.14 -16.48 -11.45
C GLU A 85 1.75 -15.85 -12.71
N LYS A 86 1.05 -15.94 -13.86
CA LYS A 86 1.51 -15.40 -15.14
C LYS A 86 1.82 -13.90 -15.06
N TYR A 87 0.96 -13.14 -14.37
CA TYR A 87 1.10 -11.70 -14.23
C TYR A 87 1.80 -11.27 -12.93
N GLY A 88 2.21 -12.24 -12.09
CA GLY A 88 2.80 -11.99 -10.79
C GLY A 88 1.93 -11.15 -9.86
N VAL A 89 0.61 -11.31 -9.92
CA VAL A 89 -0.38 -10.59 -9.10
C VAL A 89 -1.14 -11.56 -8.19
N SER A 90 -1.95 -11.03 -7.26
CA SER A 90 -2.86 -11.88 -6.47
C SER A 90 -4.09 -12.29 -7.29
N GLU A 91 -4.71 -13.42 -6.94
CA GLU A 91 -5.98 -13.85 -7.55
C GLU A 91 -7.10 -12.81 -7.39
N TRP A 92 -7.07 -12.04 -6.29
CA TRP A 92 -7.99 -10.91 -6.09
C TRP A 92 -7.84 -9.83 -7.16
N MET A 93 -6.60 -9.53 -7.57
CA MET A 93 -6.32 -8.57 -8.65
C MET A 93 -6.88 -9.09 -9.98
N VAL A 94 -6.71 -10.38 -10.26
CA VAL A 94 -7.29 -11.05 -11.43
C VAL A 94 -8.82 -10.93 -11.41
N TRP A 95 -9.46 -11.32 -10.31
CA TRP A 95 -10.92 -11.23 -10.14
C TRP A 95 -11.44 -9.79 -10.33
N SER A 96 -10.77 -8.82 -9.71
CA SER A 96 -11.11 -7.39 -9.82
C SER A 96 -11.06 -6.90 -11.26
N ARG A 97 -10.08 -7.38 -12.04
CA ARG A 97 -9.91 -7.03 -13.46
C ARG A 97 -10.91 -7.71 -14.37
N THR A 98 -11.27 -8.96 -14.07
CA THR A 98 -12.17 -9.77 -14.89
C THR A 98 -13.63 -9.70 -14.44
N ARG A 99 -13.98 -8.85 -13.47
CA ARG A 99 -15.35 -8.74 -12.93
C ARG A 99 -16.41 -8.33 -13.98
N GLY A 100 -15.98 -7.73 -15.09
CA GLY A 100 -16.85 -7.38 -16.22
C GLY A 100 -16.94 -8.46 -17.30
N PHE A 101 -16.24 -9.58 -17.13
CA PHE A 101 -16.21 -10.65 -18.13
C PHE A 101 -17.40 -11.58 -17.91
N PRO A 102 -17.89 -12.25 -18.97
CA PRO A 102 -18.93 -13.26 -18.80
C PRO A 102 -18.42 -14.35 -17.85
N PRO A 103 -19.31 -14.94 -17.02
CA PRO A 103 -18.90 -16.00 -16.10
C PRO A 103 -18.22 -17.13 -16.88
N LYS A 104 -17.10 -17.67 -16.35
CA LYS A 104 -16.52 -18.90 -16.89
C LYS A 104 -17.63 -19.94 -16.91
N ARG A 105 -17.91 -20.49 -18.10
CA ARG A 105 -18.92 -21.54 -18.27
C ARG A 105 -18.67 -22.59 -17.19
N GLY A 106 -19.67 -22.80 -16.35
CA GLY A 106 -19.55 -23.67 -15.18
C GLY A 106 -18.97 -25.02 -15.58
N GLY A 107 -17.86 -25.40 -14.96
CA GLY A 107 -17.17 -26.63 -15.31
C GLY A 107 -16.05 -26.94 -14.34
N GLY A 108 -16.37 -27.81 -13.38
CA GLY A 108 -15.47 -28.80 -12.80
C GLY A 108 -14.28 -28.27 -12.01
N LYS A 109 -14.18 -28.71 -10.75
CA LYS A 109 -12.88 -28.74 -10.05
C LYS A 109 -11.88 -29.47 -10.96
N VAL A 110 -10.94 -28.76 -11.57
CA VAL A 110 -9.71 -29.37 -12.08
C VAL A 110 -8.82 -29.51 -10.84
N THR A 111 -8.86 -30.68 -10.22
CA THR A 111 -7.93 -31.08 -9.15
C THR A 111 -6.99 -32.11 -9.78
N PRO A 112 -5.66 -32.05 -9.53
CA PRO A 112 -4.63 -32.81 -10.24
C PRO A 112 -4.86 -34.32 -10.32
#